data_AF-A0A969M8G3-F1
#
_entry.id   AF-A0A969M8G3-F1
#
_cell.length_a   1.000
_cell.length_b   1.000
_cell.length_c   1.000
_cell.angle_alpha   90.00
_cell.angle_beta   90.00
_cell.angle_gamma   90.00
#
_symmetry.space_group_name_H-M   'P 1'
#
loop_
_entity.id
_entity.type
_entity.pdbx_description
1 polymer ?
#
loop_
_entity_poly.entity_id
_entity_poly.type
_entity_poly.pdbx_seq_one_letter_code
_entity_poly.pdbx_strand_id
1 'polypeptide(L)'
;MSWIATPTTDRYPWYLRWVFAVRDIIGRPVSEPVRLWARTPRVLAAFLRLYRAIDRAASPIEPALRSLIMVRISQINVCAFCIDLNASRALERGIAEDRLWALESFETSDLFSEREKTALAFAEAVTITGHTPDATLKARLKAAFSDDAIVELAALIAFQNMSSKFNAALDIPAEGICRVPIADSASAG
;
A
#
# COMPACT_ATOMS: atom_id res chain seq x y z
N MET A 1 -10.30 10.60 12.29
CA MET A 1 -11.05 11.24 11.19
C MET A 1 -10.12 12.22 10.52
N SER A 2 -10.11 12.28 9.19
CA SER A 2 -9.22 13.20 8.46
C SER A 2 -9.46 14.66 8.86
N TRP A 3 -8.40 15.46 8.92
CA TRP A 3 -8.54 16.91 9.14
C TRP A 3 -9.02 17.66 7.88
N ILE A 4 -9.06 17.00 6.72
CA ILE A 4 -9.77 17.48 5.54
C ILE A 4 -11.14 16.80 5.48
N ALA A 5 -12.20 17.59 5.67
CA ALA A 5 -13.57 17.07 5.60
C ALA A 5 -13.88 16.48 4.22
N THR A 6 -14.41 15.27 4.17
CA THR A 6 -14.93 14.68 2.93
C THR A 6 -16.13 15.50 2.44
N PRO A 7 -16.12 16.02 1.20
CA PRO A 7 -17.23 16.78 0.67
C PRO A 7 -18.54 15.99 0.61
N THR A 8 -19.64 16.72 0.69
CA THR A 8 -20.96 16.22 0.31
C THR A 8 -20.97 15.82 -1.18
N THR A 9 -21.78 14.81 -1.50
CA THR A 9 -21.78 14.17 -2.83
C THR A 9 -22.04 15.17 -3.97
N ASP A 10 -22.81 16.23 -3.74
CA ASP A 10 -23.12 17.28 -4.73
C ASP A 10 -21.90 18.04 -5.25
N ARG A 11 -20.80 18.09 -4.49
CA ARG A 11 -19.55 18.77 -4.91
C ARG A 11 -18.79 18.01 -6.00
N TYR A 12 -19.06 16.73 -6.19
CA TYR A 12 -18.38 15.93 -7.20
C TYR A 12 -19.03 16.08 -8.59
N PRO A 13 -18.25 15.95 -9.68
CA PRO A 13 -18.79 15.81 -11.02
C PRO A 13 -19.87 14.72 -11.09
N TRP A 14 -20.88 14.94 -11.93
CA TRP A 14 -22.06 14.05 -12.03
C TRP A 14 -21.71 12.57 -12.23
N TYR A 15 -20.64 12.26 -12.98
CA TYR A 15 -20.22 10.88 -13.23
C TYR A 15 -19.66 10.20 -11.98
N LEU A 16 -18.94 10.92 -11.11
CA LEU A 16 -18.48 10.38 -9.82
C LEU A 16 -19.63 10.20 -8.86
N ARG A 17 -20.59 11.13 -8.86
CA ARG A 17 -21.83 11.02 -8.07
C ARG A 17 -22.59 9.74 -8.42
N TRP A 18 -22.70 9.45 -9.71
CA TRP A 18 -23.32 8.22 -10.19
C TRP A 18 -22.54 6.98 -9.74
N VAL A 19 -21.21 6.98 -9.87
CA VAL A 19 -20.36 5.88 -9.37
C VAL A 19 -20.56 5.63 -7.87
N PHE A 20 -20.61 6.69 -7.06
CA PHE A 20 -20.82 6.58 -5.62
C PHE A 20 -22.20 6.03 -5.30
N ALA A 21 -23.25 6.53 -5.95
CA ALA A 21 -24.61 6.03 -5.78
C ALA A 21 -24.73 4.53 -6.13
N VAL A 22 -24.14 4.10 -7.25
CA VAL A 22 -24.13 2.68 -7.64
C VAL A 22 -23.40 1.82 -6.62
N ARG A 23 -22.24 2.29 -6.11
CA ARG A 23 -21.45 1.61 -5.07
C ARG A 23 -22.22 1.47 -3.76
N ASP A 24 -22.93 2.51 -3.35
CA ASP A 24 -23.78 2.51 -2.16
C ASP A 24 -24.96 1.52 -2.33
N ILE A 25 -25.62 1.51 -3.49
CA ILE A 25 -26.73 0.59 -3.81
C ILE A 25 -26.31 -0.89 -3.70
N ILE A 26 -25.11 -1.23 -4.15
CA ILE A 26 -24.60 -2.62 -4.12
C ILE A 26 -23.86 -2.95 -2.82
N GLY A 27 -24.03 -2.14 -1.78
CA GLY A 27 -23.49 -2.39 -0.43
C GLY A 27 -21.97 -2.35 -0.35
N ARG A 28 -21.30 -1.62 -1.26
CA ARG A 28 -19.84 -1.45 -1.29
C ARG A 28 -19.50 0.03 -1.39
N PRO A 29 -19.80 0.83 -0.34
CA PRO A 29 -19.59 2.26 -0.37
C PRO A 29 -18.14 2.60 -0.64
N VAL A 30 -17.91 3.73 -1.32
CA VAL A 30 -16.55 4.21 -1.59
C VAL A 30 -15.94 4.76 -0.31
N SER A 31 -14.74 4.28 0.03
CA SER A 31 -13.97 4.68 1.21
C SER A 31 -13.66 6.17 1.23
N GLU A 32 -13.47 6.72 2.44
CA GLU A 32 -13.12 8.12 2.67
C GLU A 32 -11.90 8.58 1.84
N PRO A 33 -10.74 7.89 1.86
CA PRO A 33 -9.58 8.30 1.08
C PRO A 33 -9.84 8.40 -0.42
N VAL A 34 -10.66 7.51 -0.99
CA VAL A 34 -11.02 7.61 -2.42
C VAL A 34 -11.90 8.84 -2.68
N ARG A 35 -12.81 9.17 -1.75
CA ARG A 35 -13.60 10.41 -1.82
C ARG A 35 -12.73 11.66 -1.67
N LEU A 36 -11.67 11.61 -0.87
CA LEU A 36 -10.70 12.70 -0.74
C LEU A 36 -9.87 12.88 -2.03
N TRP A 37 -9.36 11.80 -2.62
CA TRP A 37 -8.72 11.85 -3.94
C TRP A 37 -9.67 12.38 -5.02
N ALA A 38 -10.96 12.01 -4.96
CA ALA A 38 -11.99 12.47 -5.89
C ALA A 38 -12.25 13.98 -5.85
N ARG A 39 -11.77 14.71 -4.83
CA ARG A 39 -11.77 16.18 -4.83
C ARG A 39 -11.02 16.75 -6.03
N THR A 40 -10.03 16.00 -6.53
CA THR A 40 -9.28 16.32 -7.74
C THR A 40 -9.41 15.15 -8.73
N PRO A 41 -10.50 15.08 -9.52
CA PRO A 41 -10.82 13.90 -10.34
C PRO A 41 -9.73 13.50 -11.33
N ARG A 42 -8.99 14.47 -11.88
CA ARG A 42 -7.85 14.21 -12.78
C ARG A 42 -6.72 13.47 -12.07
N VAL A 43 -6.42 13.86 -10.83
CA VAL A 43 -5.39 13.22 -10.01
C VAL A 43 -5.84 11.83 -9.58
N LEU A 44 -7.10 11.67 -9.14
CA LEU A 44 -7.67 10.35 -8.86
C LEU A 44 -7.57 9.42 -10.08
N ALA A 45 -7.92 9.89 -11.27
CA ALA A 45 -7.87 9.08 -12.48
C ALA A 45 -6.42 8.64 -12.82
N ALA A 46 -5.44 9.53 -12.67
CA ALA A 46 -4.03 9.20 -12.87
C ALA A 46 -3.52 8.19 -11.82
N PHE A 47 -3.85 8.42 -10.54
CA PHE A 47 -3.52 7.51 -9.44
C PHE A 47 -4.07 6.10 -9.68
N LEU A 48 -5.35 5.97 -10.05
CA LEU A 48 -5.98 4.68 -10.32
C LEU A 48 -5.39 3.98 -11.55
N ARG A 49 -5.02 4.74 -12.60
CA ARG A 49 -4.36 4.17 -13.78
C ARG A 49 -2.98 3.61 -13.43
N LEU A 50 -2.20 4.36 -12.66
CA LEU A 50 -0.88 3.92 -12.21
C LEU A 50 -1.01 2.67 -11.31
N TYR A 51 -1.93 2.68 -10.34
CA TYR A 51 -2.19 1.52 -9.50
C TYR A 51 -2.54 0.27 -10.32
N ARG A 52 -3.43 0.41 -11.31
CA ARG A 52 -3.80 -0.72 -12.20
C ARG A 52 -2.64 -1.21 -13.05
N ALA A 53 -1.76 -0.32 -13.49
CA ALA A 53 -0.58 -0.70 -14.25
C ALA A 53 0.39 -1.52 -13.38
N ILE A 54 0.63 -1.08 -12.15
CA ILE A 54 1.53 -1.76 -11.20
C ILE A 54 0.91 -3.07 -10.69
N ASP A 55 -0.34 -3.03 -10.23
CA ASP A 55 -1.02 -4.14 -9.55
C ASP A 55 -1.79 -5.05 -10.52
N ARG A 56 -1.17 -5.40 -11.65
CA ARG A 56 -1.76 -6.27 -12.70
C ARG A 56 -1.39 -7.74 -12.55
N ALA A 57 -2.17 -8.63 -13.17
CA ALA A 57 -1.90 -10.07 -13.16
C ALA A 57 -0.57 -10.43 -13.84
N ALA A 58 -0.24 -9.76 -14.95
CA ALA A 58 0.99 -9.97 -15.72
C ALA A 58 2.22 -9.22 -15.18
N SER A 59 2.18 -8.74 -13.92
CA SER A 59 3.35 -8.12 -13.29
C SER A 59 4.45 -9.17 -13.07
N PRO A 60 5.74 -8.84 -13.20
CA PRO A 60 6.83 -9.75 -12.85
C PRO A 60 6.95 -9.97 -11.32
N ILE A 61 6.19 -9.22 -10.51
CA ILE A 61 6.15 -9.34 -9.06
C ILE A 61 4.86 -10.05 -8.64
N GLU A 62 5.03 -11.11 -7.86
CA GLU A 62 3.95 -11.98 -7.42
C GLU A 62 2.95 -11.18 -6.55
N PRO A 63 1.62 -11.40 -6.68
CA PRO A 63 0.62 -10.66 -5.91
C PRO A 63 0.84 -10.71 -4.39
N ALA A 64 1.30 -11.85 -3.87
CA ALA A 64 1.62 -12.01 -2.46
C ALA A 64 2.77 -11.06 -2.04
N LEU A 65 3.90 -11.09 -2.76
CA LEU A 65 5.05 -10.23 -2.48
C LEU A 65 4.68 -8.74 -2.56
N ARG A 66 3.88 -8.33 -3.56
CA ARG A 66 3.37 -6.94 -3.63
C ARG A 66 2.62 -6.53 -2.37
N SER A 67 1.80 -7.42 -1.83
CA SER A 67 0.99 -7.14 -0.63
C SER A 67 1.86 -6.98 0.61
N LEU A 68 2.85 -7.87 0.79
CA LEU A 68 3.83 -7.78 1.89
C LEU A 68 4.57 -6.43 1.86
N ILE A 69 5.07 -6.05 0.68
CA ILE A 69 5.74 -4.76 0.47
C ILE A 69 4.80 -3.60 0.81
N MET A 70 3.56 -3.64 0.32
CA MET A 70 2.59 -2.57 0.55
C MET A 70 2.21 -2.44 2.03
N VAL A 71 2.04 -3.53 2.76
CA VAL A 71 1.83 -3.51 4.21
C VAL A 71 3.04 -2.91 4.92
N ARG A 72 4.26 -3.39 4.62
CA ARG A 72 5.47 -2.91 5.30
C ARG A 72 5.71 -1.42 5.10
N ILE A 73 5.57 -0.92 3.88
CA ILE A 73 5.69 0.53 3.60
C ILE A 73 4.63 1.32 4.37
N SER A 74 3.41 0.79 4.49
CA SER A 74 2.33 1.43 5.25
C SER A 74 2.66 1.53 6.74
N GLN A 75 3.27 0.49 7.31
CA GLN A 75 3.76 0.48 8.69
C GLN A 75 4.84 1.53 8.93
N ILE A 76 5.81 1.66 8.02
CA ILE A 76 6.89 2.65 8.14
C ILE A 76 6.36 4.08 8.01
N ASN A 77 5.41 4.31 7.10
CA ASN A 77 4.79 5.62 6.88
C ASN A 77 3.65 5.92 7.86
N VAL A 78 3.37 5.05 8.84
CA VAL A 78 2.33 5.21 9.87
C VAL A 78 0.97 5.57 9.26
N CYS A 79 0.58 4.85 8.20
CA CYS A 79 -0.72 5.04 7.54
C CYS A 79 -1.74 3.99 8.01
N ALA A 80 -2.53 4.30 9.04
CA ALA A 80 -3.56 3.41 9.61
C ALA A 80 -4.50 2.82 8.54
N PHE A 81 -5.06 3.67 7.66
CA PHE A 81 -5.91 3.22 6.55
C PHE A 81 -5.19 2.25 5.60
N CYS A 82 -3.92 2.54 5.29
CA CYS A 82 -3.17 1.74 4.34
C CYS A 82 -2.76 0.39 4.93
N ILE A 83 -2.46 0.34 6.22
CA ILE A 83 -2.18 -0.90 6.94
C ILE A 83 -3.44 -1.77 6.92
N ASP A 84 -4.58 -1.20 7.30
CA ASP A 84 -5.89 -1.84 7.28
C ASP A 84 -6.23 -2.41 5.88
N LEU A 85 -6.20 -1.57 4.84
CA LEU A 85 -6.53 -1.99 3.48
C LEU A 85 -5.56 -3.05 2.93
N ASN A 86 -4.25 -2.86 3.08
CA ASN A 86 -3.27 -3.75 2.46
C ASN A 86 -3.12 -5.06 3.24
N ALA A 87 -3.33 -5.07 4.55
CA ALA A 87 -3.38 -6.30 5.34
C ALA A 87 -4.59 -7.14 4.92
N SER A 88 -5.77 -6.54 4.80
CA SER A 88 -6.97 -7.24 4.31
C SER A 88 -6.72 -7.89 2.93
N ARG A 89 -6.14 -7.14 1.98
CA ARG A 89 -5.75 -7.66 0.67
C ARG A 89 -4.70 -8.77 0.72
N ALA A 90 -3.76 -8.69 1.66
CA ALA A 90 -2.76 -9.73 1.85
C ALA A 90 -3.43 -11.05 2.28
N LEU A 91 -4.38 -10.99 3.20
CA LEU A 91 -5.18 -12.15 3.64
C LEU A 91 -6.03 -12.71 2.49
N GLU A 92 -6.68 -11.85 1.70
CA GLU A 92 -7.42 -12.25 0.49
C GLU A 92 -6.53 -12.97 -0.54
N ARG A 93 -5.23 -12.62 -0.58
CA ARG A 93 -4.21 -13.25 -1.44
C ARG A 93 -3.57 -14.50 -0.81
N GLY A 94 -4.08 -14.97 0.33
CA GLY A 94 -3.63 -16.19 1.00
C GLY A 94 -2.37 -16.06 1.84
N ILE A 95 -1.93 -14.83 2.16
CA ILE A 95 -0.85 -14.62 3.12
C ILE A 95 -1.38 -14.93 4.53
N ALA A 96 -0.64 -15.74 5.28
CA ALA A 96 -0.99 -16.07 6.66
C ALA A 96 -0.77 -14.88 7.60
N GLU A 97 -1.57 -14.82 8.67
CA GLU A 97 -1.57 -13.68 9.60
C GLU A 97 -0.23 -13.53 10.33
N ASP A 98 0.39 -14.64 10.73
CA ASP A 98 1.72 -14.68 11.36
C ASP A 98 2.80 -13.99 10.54
N ARG A 99 2.73 -14.09 9.20
CA ARG A 99 3.64 -13.38 8.30
C ARG A 99 3.43 -11.87 8.37
N LEU A 100 2.19 -11.39 8.48
CA LEU A 100 1.92 -9.94 8.61
C LEU A 100 2.44 -9.38 9.92
N TRP A 101 2.33 -10.14 11.01
CA TRP A 101 2.92 -9.78 12.31
C TRP A 101 4.44 -9.78 12.29
N ALA A 102 5.06 -10.73 11.58
CA ALA A 102 6.51 -10.84 11.48
C ALA A 102 7.14 -9.86 10.47
N LEU A 103 6.37 -8.99 9.81
CA LEU A 103 6.87 -8.06 8.79
C LEU A 103 7.88 -7.05 9.32
N GLU A 104 7.83 -6.69 10.61
CA GLU A 104 8.83 -5.78 11.19
C GLU A 104 10.18 -6.46 11.41
N SER A 105 10.17 -7.76 11.68
CA SER A 105 11.35 -8.60 11.90
C SER A 105 11.64 -9.51 10.72
N PHE A 106 11.27 -9.11 9.50
CA PHE A 106 11.31 -9.98 8.32
C PHE A 106 12.71 -10.50 8.00
N GLU A 107 13.76 -9.70 8.21
CA GLU A 107 15.15 -10.03 7.85
C GLU A 107 15.65 -11.26 8.64
N THR A 108 15.24 -11.38 9.90
CA THR A 108 15.63 -12.48 10.80
C THR A 108 14.58 -13.60 10.90
N SER A 109 13.43 -13.45 10.23
CA SER A 109 12.32 -14.40 10.32
C SER A 109 12.45 -15.51 9.27
N ASP A 110 12.20 -16.75 9.70
CA ASP A 110 12.16 -17.93 8.83
C ASP A 110 10.86 -18.02 8.02
N LEU A 111 9.89 -17.12 8.27
CA LEU A 111 8.62 -17.05 7.53
C LEU A 111 8.76 -16.39 6.14
N PHE A 112 9.94 -15.87 5.80
CA PHE A 112 10.20 -15.19 4.54
C PHE A 112 11.37 -15.84 3.81
N SER A 113 11.20 -16.03 2.51
CA SER A 113 12.29 -16.42 1.62
C SER A 113 13.30 -15.29 1.43
N GLU A 114 14.51 -15.64 1.00
CA GLU A 114 15.56 -14.65 0.71
C GLU A 114 15.16 -13.64 -0.38
N ARG A 115 14.33 -14.07 -1.34
CA ARG A 115 13.76 -13.19 -2.37
C ARG A 115 12.81 -12.16 -1.75
N GLU A 116 11.94 -12.57 -0.84
CA GLU A 116 11.01 -11.68 -0.14
C GLU A 116 11.76 -10.72 0.80
N LYS A 117 12.73 -11.23 1.58
CA LYS A 117 13.58 -10.40 2.44
C LYS A 117 14.32 -9.33 1.64
N THR A 118 14.90 -9.72 0.50
CA THR A 118 15.59 -8.77 -0.40
C THR A 118 14.66 -7.66 -0.90
N ALA A 119 13.42 -7.98 -1.28
CA ALA A 119 12.45 -6.98 -1.73
C ALA A 119 11.93 -6.10 -0.59
N LEU A 120 11.72 -6.66 0.61
CA LEU A 120 11.33 -5.91 1.81
C LEU A 120 12.44 -4.95 2.26
N ALA A 121 13.70 -5.41 2.29
CA ALA A 121 14.86 -4.55 2.57
C ALA A 121 15.00 -3.41 1.56
N PHE A 122 14.72 -3.67 0.28
CA PHE A 122 14.66 -2.63 -0.74
C PHE A 122 13.52 -1.63 -0.51
N ALA A 123 12.34 -2.12 -0.10
CA ALA A 123 11.22 -1.26 0.27
C ALA A 123 11.57 -0.33 1.45
N GLU A 124 12.19 -0.84 2.51
CA GLU A 124 12.63 -0.02 3.64
C GLU A 124 13.66 1.03 3.23
N ALA A 125 14.70 0.62 2.49
CA ALA A 125 15.78 1.51 2.06
C ALA A 125 15.29 2.66 1.17
N VAL A 126 14.22 2.47 0.40
CA VAL A 126 13.62 3.51 -0.45
C VAL A 126 12.58 4.35 0.31
N THR A 127 11.92 3.78 1.32
CA THR A 127 10.88 4.47 2.10
C THR A 127 11.44 5.36 3.21
N ILE A 128 12.46 4.89 3.94
CA ILE A 128 13.03 5.59 5.09
C ILE A 128 13.84 6.80 4.62
N THR A 129 13.54 7.96 5.21
CA THR A 129 14.20 9.22 4.83
C THR A 129 15.69 9.17 5.16
N GLY A 130 16.54 9.56 4.21
CA GLY A 130 17.99 9.55 4.37
C GLY A 130 18.65 8.20 4.11
N HIS A 131 17.87 7.15 3.84
CA HIS A 131 18.39 5.85 3.42
C HIS A 131 18.45 5.75 1.90
N THR A 132 19.37 4.92 1.41
CA THR A 132 19.41 4.49 0.01
C THR A 132 19.93 3.05 -0.05
N PRO A 133 19.57 2.26 -1.08
CA PRO A 133 20.11 0.91 -1.24
C PRO A 133 21.64 0.94 -1.43
N ASP A 134 22.35 0.23 -0.55
CA ASP A 134 23.80 0.10 -0.62
C ASP A 134 24.25 -0.91 -1.70
N ALA A 135 25.56 -1.12 -1.84
CA ALA A 135 26.11 -2.05 -2.83
C ALA A 135 25.70 -3.51 -2.58
N THR A 136 25.61 -3.90 -1.30
CA THR A 136 25.24 -5.26 -0.88
C THR A 136 23.78 -5.56 -1.25
N LEU A 137 22.86 -4.65 -0.94
CA LEU A 137 21.45 -4.77 -1.27
C LEU A 137 21.22 -4.74 -2.78
N LYS A 138 21.95 -3.89 -3.52
CA LYS A 138 21.92 -3.89 -4.99
C LYS A 138 22.36 -5.24 -5.58
N ALA A 139 23.39 -5.86 -5.01
CA ALA A 139 23.84 -7.19 -5.43
C ALA A 139 22.78 -8.27 -5.13
N ARG A 140 22.17 -8.25 -3.93
CA ARG A 140 21.04 -9.14 -3.58
C ARG A 140 19.88 -9.00 -4.56
N LEU A 141 19.51 -7.76 -4.90
CA LEU A 141 18.46 -7.47 -5.88
C LEU A 141 18.77 -8.06 -7.25
N LYS A 142 19.99 -7.85 -7.75
CA LYS A 142 20.44 -8.39 -9.05
C LYS A 142 20.51 -9.92 -9.08
N ALA A 143 20.76 -10.56 -7.94
CA ALA A 143 20.74 -12.02 -7.84
C ALA A 143 19.31 -12.59 -7.78
N ALA A 144 18.38 -11.86 -7.15
CA ALA A 144 17.02 -12.34 -6.93
C ALA A 144 16.04 -11.95 -8.05
N PHE A 145 16.24 -10.83 -8.75
CA PHE A 145 15.28 -10.25 -9.68
C PHE A 145 15.95 -9.84 -11.01
N SER A 146 15.18 -9.85 -12.10
CA SER A 146 15.60 -9.23 -13.37
C SER A 146 15.56 -7.70 -13.26
N ASP A 147 16.22 -7.01 -14.19
CA ASP A 147 16.25 -5.55 -14.24
C ASP A 147 14.85 -4.94 -14.35
N ASP A 148 14.00 -5.51 -15.22
CA ASP A 148 12.60 -5.09 -15.35
C ASP A 148 11.81 -5.29 -14.06
N ALA A 149 12.04 -6.40 -13.34
CA ALA A 149 11.40 -6.67 -12.07
C ALA A 149 11.86 -5.68 -10.97
N ILE A 150 13.14 -5.29 -10.97
CA ILE A 150 13.66 -4.27 -10.04
C ILE A 150 13.02 -2.91 -10.32
N VAL A 151 12.82 -2.54 -11.59
CA VAL A 151 12.12 -1.30 -11.97
C VAL A 151 10.66 -1.33 -11.50
N GLU A 152 9.96 -2.45 -11.67
CA GLU A 152 8.58 -2.63 -11.20
C GLU A 152 8.47 -2.61 -9.66
N LEU A 153 9.44 -3.20 -8.95
CA LEU A 153 9.54 -3.09 -7.49
C LEU A 153 9.68 -1.63 -7.06
N ALA A 154 10.61 -0.89 -7.68
CA ALA A 154 10.81 0.52 -7.37
C ALA A 154 9.55 1.36 -7.63
N ALA A 155 8.85 1.09 -8.74
CA ALA A 155 7.59 1.76 -9.07
C ALA A 155 6.47 1.46 -8.06
N LEU A 156 6.33 0.20 -7.64
CA LEU A 156 5.39 -0.20 -6.58
C LEU A 156 5.69 0.49 -5.25
N ILE A 157 6.96 0.49 -4.84
CA ILE A 157 7.41 1.11 -3.59
C ILE A 157 7.15 2.61 -3.62
N ALA A 158 7.49 3.29 -4.72
CA ALA A 158 7.22 4.72 -4.90
C ALA A 158 5.72 5.04 -4.88
N PHE A 159 4.91 4.24 -5.57
CA PHE A 159 3.45 4.38 -5.55
C PHE A 159 2.88 4.22 -4.14
N GLN A 160 3.33 3.20 -3.40
CA GLN A 160 2.85 2.98 -2.05
C GLN A 160 3.30 4.10 -1.11
N ASN A 161 4.53 4.62 -1.25
CA ASN A 161 4.98 5.79 -0.51
C ASN A 161 4.10 7.01 -0.79
N MET A 162 3.77 7.28 -2.05
CA MET A 162 2.86 8.37 -2.41
C MET A 162 1.48 8.18 -1.75
N SER A 163 0.90 6.99 -1.88
CA SER A 163 -0.43 6.67 -1.33
C SER A 163 -0.46 6.78 0.20
N SER A 164 0.51 6.17 0.88
CA SER A 164 0.58 6.13 2.34
C SER A 164 0.93 7.48 2.96
N LYS A 165 1.89 8.21 2.39
CA LYS A 165 2.21 9.56 2.87
C LYS A 165 1.07 10.56 2.61
N PHE A 166 0.32 10.41 1.50
CA PHE A 166 -0.88 11.20 1.28
C PHE A 166 -1.93 10.95 2.37
N ASN A 167 -2.27 9.69 2.65
CA ASN A 167 -3.29 9.36 3.63
C ASN A 167 -2.85 9.70 5.07
N ALA A 168 -1.59 9.43 5.42
CA ALA A 168 -1.02 9.77 6.73
C ALA A 168 -0.98 11.29 6.94
N ALA A 169 -0.55 12.07 5.95
CA ALA A 169 -0.54 13.54 6.05
C ALA A 169 -1.93 14.14 6.23
N LEU A 170 -3.00 13.39 5.92
CA LEU A 170 -4.39 13.80 6.06
C LEU A 170 -5.07 13.20 7.30
N ASP A 171 -4.36 12.45 8.16
CA ASP A 171 -4.91 11.74 9.33
C ASP A 171 -6.12 10.83 9.01
N ILE A 172 -6.05 10.14 7.87
CA ILE A 172 -7.12 9.23 7.45
C ILE A 172 -7.08 7.97 8.33
N PRO A 173 -8.14 7.69 9.11
CA PRO A 173 -8.15 6.56 10.04
C PRO A 173 -8.31 5.22 9.32
N ALA A 174 -8.01 4.13 10.03
CA ALA A 174 -8.46 2.80 9.63
C ALA A 174 -10.00 2.75 9.53
N GLU A 175 -10.51 1.96 8.59
CA GLU A 175 -11.95 1.79 8.35
C GLU A 175 -12.48 0.42 8.85
N GLY A 176 -11.61 -0.41 9.42
CA GLY A 176 -11.95 -1.75 9.91
C GLY A 176 -12.12 -2.77 8.77
N ILE A 177 -11.36 -2.62 7.69
CA ILE A 177 -11.42 -3.46 6.49
C ILE A 177 -10.75 -4.82 6.74
N CYS A 178 -9.66 -4.82 7.50
CA CYS A 178 -8.93 -6.01 7.92
C CYS A 178 -9.53 -6.55 9.21
N ARG A 179 -9.71 -7.87 9.25
CA ARG A 179 -10.15 -8.57 10.46
C ARG A 179 -9.08 -8.65 11.55
N VAL A 180 -7.81 -8.40 11.18
CA VAL A 180 -6.65 -8.54 12.08
C VAL A 180 -6.14 -7.14 12.43
N PRO A 181 -5.93 -6.84 13.73
CA PRO A 181 -5.47 -5.52 14.17
C PRO A 181 -3.95 -5.39 13.98
N ILE A 182 -3.47 -5.34 12.73
CA ILE A 182 -2.05 -5.15 12.44
C ILE A 182 -1.63 -3.78 12.98
N ALA A 183 -0.72 -3.77 13.95
CA ALA A 183 -0.34 -2.56 14.67
C ALA A 183 0.37 -1.54 13.77
N ASP A 184 0.12 -0.27 14.04
CA ASP A 184 0.93 0.83 13.56
C ASP A 184 2.19 0.91 14.44
N SER A 185 3.37 1.05 13.85
CA SER A 185 4.67 1.15 14.54
C SER A 185 4.73 2.30 15.56
N ALA A 186 3.78 3.23 15.54
CA ALA A 186 3.62 4.33 16.50
C ALA A 186 3.00 3.91 17.85
N SER A 187 2.48 2.68 17.99
CA SER A 187 1.84 2.20 19.23
C SER A 187 2.79 1.49 20.21
N ALA A 188 4.08 1.39 19.86
CA ALA A 188 5.11 0.70 20.65
C ALA A 188 6.01 1.66 21.47
N GLY A 189 5.61 2.92 21.66
CA GLY A 189 6.37 3.96 22.38
C GLY A 189 5.64 4.52 23.59
#